data_AF-A0A9E6CJQ6-F1
#
_entry.id   AF-A0A9E6CJQ6-F1
#
_cell.length_a   1.000
_cell.length_b   1.000
_cell.length_c   1.000
_cell.angle_alpha   90.00
_cell.angle_beta   90.00
_cell.angle_gamma   90.00
#
_symmetry.space_group_name_H-M   'P 1'
#
loop_
_entity.id
_entity.type
_entity.pdbx_description
1 polymer ?
#
loop_
_entity_poly.entity_id
_entity_poly.type
_entity_poly.pdbx_seq_one_letter_code
_entity_poly.pdbx_strand_id
1 'polypeptide(L)'
;MTIAIIQARMGSTRLPGKVLREINGIPMLKHQIDRVEKSKDLDDIVVATSTLSKDDPIAEFCSKNDIRSFRGSEDDVLDRYYRCAKEYSADIIVRLTGDCPLLDPVLIDRTIVLLKESKADFAANTVPPD
;
A
#
# COMPACT_ATOMS: atom_id res chain seq x y z
N MET A 1 -2.67 8.80 -13.81
CA MET A 1 -3.20 7.77 -12.91
C MET A 1 -2.60 7.92 -11.51
N THR A 2 -3.45 7.98 -10.50
CA THR A 2 -3.11 8.05 -9.07
C THR A 2 -3.34 6.67 -8.46
N ILE A 3 -2.27 5.99 -8.01
CA ILE A 3 -2.40 4.65 -7.41
C ILE A 3 -1.94 4.65 -5.96
N ALA A 4 -2.60 3.86 -5.13
CA ALA A 4 -2.09 3.53 -3.81
C ALA A 4 -1.22 2.28 -3.88
N ILE A 5 0.01 2.41 -3.37
CA ILE A 5 0.91 1.26 -3.20
C ILE A 5 0.99 0.96 -1.71
N ILE A 6 0.45 -0.19 -1.31
CA ILE A 6 0.48 -0.68 0.07
C ILE A 6 1.68 -1.62 0.21
N GLN A 7 2.73 -1.19 0.91
CA GLN A 7 3.86 -2.08 1.20
C GLN A 7 3.50 -3.10 2.30
N ALA A 8 3.57 -4.39 2.00
CA ALA A 8 3.28 -5.45 2.96
C ALA A 8 4.38 -6.52 2.97
N ARG A 9 4.81 -6.94 4.16
CA ARG A 9 5.74 -8.05 4.36
C ARG A 9 5.36 -8.88 5.57
N MET A 10 5.63 -10.17 5.52
CA MET A 10 5.47 -11.11 6.63
C MET A 10 6.58 -10.93 7.67
N GLY A 11 7.75 -10.45 7.26
CA GLY A 11 8.95 -10.26 8.08
C GLY A 11 8.93 -9.07 9.06
N SER A 12 7.83 -8.81 9.77
CA SER A 12 7.82 -7.80 10.83
C SER A 12 8.58 -8.28 12.07
N THR A 13 9.53 -7.49 12.57
CA THR A 13 10.34 -7.82 13.75
C THR A 13 9.55 -7.80 15.07
N ARG A 14 8.62 -6.85 15.22
CA ARG A 14 7.79 -6.69 16.43
C ARG A 14 6.64 -7.70 16.50
N LEU A 15 6.01 -7.99 15.35
CA LEU A 15 4.89 -8.92 15.27
C LEU A 15 4.90 -9.66 13.92
N PRO A 16 5.62 -10.79 13.79
CA PRO A 16 5.71 -11.54 12.56
C PRO A 16 4.33 -11.93 12.00
N GLY A 17 4.17 -11.81 10.69
CA GLY A 17 2.92 -12.13 9.99
C GLY A 17 1.74 -11.19 10.29
N LYS A 18 1.97 -10.03 10.93
CA LYS A 18 0.89 -9.10 11.33
C LYS A 18 -0.06 -8.73 10.17
N VAL A 19 0.46 -8.55 8.96
CA VAL A 19 -0.32 -8.11 7.79
C VAL A 19 -1.45 -9.08 7.41
N LEU A 20 -1.28 -10.38 7.67
CA LEU A 20 -2.32 -11.39 7.43
C LEU A 20 -2.96 -11.91 8.72
N ARG A 21 -2.58 -11.37 9.89
CA ARG A 21 -3.24 -11.72 11.14
C ARG A 21 -4.66 -11.18 11.13
N GLU A 22 -5.59 -11.99 11.61
CA GLU A 22 -7.00 -11.62 11.65
C GLU A 22 -7.31 -10.64 12.78
N ILE A 23 -8.14 -9.66 12.46
CA ILE A 23 -8.82 -8.78 13.41
C ILE A 23 -10.31 -9.02 13.19
N ASN A 24 -10.98 -9.60 14.17
CA ASN A 24 -12.39 -10.03 14.08
C ASN A 24 -12.66 -10.94 12.85
N GLY A 25 -11.79 -11.93 12.60
CA GLY A 25 -11.94 -12.91 11.52
C GLY A 25 -11.60 -12.40 10.11
N ILE A 26 -11.10 -11.17 9.98
CA ILE A 26 -10.71 -10.56 8.70
C ILE A 26 -9.22 -10.21 8.75
N PRO A 27 -8.39 -10.59 7.75
CA PRO A 27 -6.97 -10.23 7.71
C PRO A 27 -6.75 -8.72 7.81
N MET A 28 -5.74 -8.31 8.59
CA MET A 28 -5.41 -6.89 8.80
C MET A 28 -5.22 -6.12 7.48
N LEU A 29 -4.56 -6.74 6.49
CA LEU A 29 -4.37 -6.17 5.17
C LEU A 29 -5.70 -5.97 4.43
N LYS A 30 -6.69 -6.87 4.60
CA LYS A 30 -8.02 -6.71 3.99
C LYS A 30 -8.76 -5.51 4.56
N HIS A 31 -8.72 -5.33 5.90
CA HIS A 31 -9.27 -4.12 6.53
C HIS A 31 -8.68 -2.85 5.95
N GLN A 32 -7.37 -2.83 5.71
CA GLN A 32 -6.72 -1.67 5.11
C GLN A 32 -7.22 -1.42 3.69
N ILE A 33 -7.23 -2.45 2.85
CA ILE A 33 -7.63 -2.35 1.44
C ILE A 33 -9.08 -1.89 1.33
N ASP A 34 -10.00 -2.49 2.08
CA ASP A 34 -11.42 -2.12 2.10
C ASP A 34 -11.67 -0.65 2.49
N ARG A 35 -10.75 -0.07 3.27
CA ARG A 35 -10.81 1.34 3.63
C ARG A 35 -10.21 2.22 2.54
N VAL A 36 -9.07 1.84 1.97
CA VAL A 36 -8.41 2.58 0.88
C VAL A 36 -9.30 2.59 -0.37
N GLU A 37 -10.02 1.50 -0.68
CA GLU A 37 -10.99 1.40 -1.78
C GLU A 37 -12.13 2.44 -1.71
N LYS A 38 -12.35 3.05 -0.55
CA LYS A 38 -13.37 4.10 -0.37
C LYS A 38 -12.88 5.50 -0.74
N SER A 39 -11.59 5.66 -1.03
CA SER A 39 -11.01 6.89 -1.57
C SER A 39 -11.61 7.19 -2.94
N LYS A 40 -11.91 8.46 -3.21
CA LYS A 40 -12.51 8.89 -4.49
C LYS A 40 -11.47 9.36 -5.49
N ASP A 41 -10.26 9.67 -5.02
CA ASP A 41 -9.18 10.23 -5.81
C ASP A 41 -8.12 9.20 -6.23
N LEU A 42 -8.34 7.93 -5.91
CA LEU A 42 -7.52 6.79 -6.34
C LEU A 42 -8.13 6.09 -7.56
N ASP A 43 -7.29 5.83 -8.55
CA ASP A 43 -7.66 5.03 -9.71
C ASP A 43 -7.46 3.53 -9.47
N ASP A 44 -6.51 3.16 -8.60
CA ASP A 44 -6.15 1.76 -8.35
C ASP A 44 -5.39 1.55 -7.02
N ILE A 45 -5.34 0.30 -6.56
CA ILE A 45 -4.63 -0.14 -5.35
C ILE A 45 -3.78 -1.36 -5.68
N VAL A 46 -2.50 -1.29 -5.35
CA VAL A 46 -1.54 -2.38 -5.54
C VAL A 46 -0.85 -2.72 -4.22
N VAL A 47 -0.82 -3.99 -3.87
CA VAL A 47 -0.03 -4.49 -2.73
C VAL A 47 1.39 -4.81 -3.20
N ALA A 48 2.38 -4.06 -2.71
CA ALA A 48 3.79 -4.32 -2.99
C ALA A 48 4.42 -5.18 -1.89
N THR A 49 4.91 -6.36 -2.25
CA THR A 49 5.58 -7.31 -1.33
C THR A 49 6.92 -7.80 -1.88
N SER A 50 7.65 -8.64 -1.14
CA SER A 50 8.94 -9.16 -1.63
C SER A 50 8.80 -10.41 -2.48
N THR A 51 9.83 -10.72 -3.27
CA THR A 51 9.97 -11.97 -4.02
C THR A 51 10.38 -13.17 -3.14
N LEU A 52 10.60 -12.97 -1.84
CA LEU A 52 10.98 -14.06 -0.94
C LEU A 52 9.79 -14.96 -0.63
N SER A 53 10.06 -16.26 -0.48
CA SER A 53 9.01 -17.26 -0.22
C SER A 53 8.21 -17.00 1.05
N LYS A 54 8.82 -16.38 2.06
CA LYS A 54 8.11 -15.98 3.30
C LYS A 54 6.94 -15.02 3.04
N ASP A 55 6.96 -14.29 1.92
CA ASP A 55 5.92 -13.34 1.52
C ASP A 55 4.95 -13.92 0.48
N ASP A 56 5.11 -15.17 0.05
CA ASP A 56 4.15 -15.88 -0.83
C ASP A 56 2.70 -15.81 -0.29
N PRO A 57 2.44 -15.95 1.03
CA PRO A 57 1.08 -15.83 1.56
C PRO A 57 0.41 -14.50 1.23
N ILE A 58 1.17 -13.40 1.10
CA ILE A 58 0.62 -12.08 0.75
C ILE A 58 0.19 -12.08 -0.72
N ALA A 59 1.03 -12.59 -1.61
CA ALA A 59 0.71 -12.69 -3.04
C ALA A 59 -0.49 -13.62 -3.28
N GLU A 60 -0.54 -14.76 -2.60
CA GLU A 60 -1.69 -15.67 -2.63
C GLU A 60 -2.97 -15.00 -2.10
N PHE A 61 -2.86 -14.28 -0.98
CA PHE A 61 -3.98 -13.52 -0.44
C PHE A 61 -4.51 -12.51 -1.46
N CYS A 62 -3.62 -11.78 -2.14
CA CYS A 62 -4.01 -10.81 -3.15
C CYS A 62 -4.71 -11.50 -4.34
N SER A 63 -4.13 -12.57 -4.87
CA SER A 63 -4.71 -13.34 -5.97
C SER A 63 -6.09 -13.92 -5.62
N LYS A 64 -6.27 -14.47 -4.41
CA LYS A 64 -7.56 -15.03 -3.95
C LYS A 64 -8.67 -14.00 -3.80
N ASN A 65 -8.31 -12.72 -3.62
CA ASN A 65 -9.25 -11.62 -3.40
C ASN A 65 -9.35 -10.67 -4.59
N ASP A 66 -8.76 -11.02 -5.75
CA ASP A 66 -8.71 -10.20 -6.97
C ASP A 66 -8.07 -8.80 -6.74
N ILE A 67 -7.04 -8.77 -5.90
CA ILE A 67 -6.28 -7.57 -5.56
C ILE A 67 -4.97 -7.59 -6.36
N ARG A 68 -4.66 -6.46 -7.01
CA ARG A 68 -3.39 -6.31 -7.74
C ARG A 68 -2.23 -6.36 -6.76
N SER A 69 -1.16 -7.06 -7.15
CA SER A 69 0.05 -7.15 -6.34
C SER A 69 1.30 -7.06 -7.21
N PHE A 70 2.37 -6.56 -6.60
CA PHE A 70 3.69 -6.47 -7.20
C PHE A 70 4.72 -7.09 -6.26
N ARG A 71 5.66 -7.86 -6.80
CA ARG A 71 6.73 -8.50 -6.02
C ARG A 71 8.09 -7.95 -6.45
N GLY A 72 8.86 -7.43 -5.49
CA GLY A 72 10.19 -6.86 -5.74
C GLY A 72 11.23 -7.21 -4.66
N SER A 73 12.34 -6.48 -4.64
CA SER A 73 13.39 -6.62 -3.61
C SER A 73 12.80 -6.47 -2.21
N GLU A 74 13.26 -7.22 -1.20
CA GLU A 74 12.86 -6.97 0.20
C GLU A 74 13.48 -5.67 0.73
N ASP A 75 14.78 -5.53 0.52
CA ASP A 75 15.62 -4.49 1.13
C ASP A 75 15.58 -3.17 0.35
N ASP A 76 15.49 -3.24 -0.98
CA ASP A 76 15.38 -2.06 -1.83
C ASP A 76 13.92 -1.66 -2.00
N VAL A 77 13.41 -1.00 -0.95
CA VAL A 77 12.03 -0.51 -0.92
C VAL A 77 11.80 0.51 -2.02
N LEU A 78 12.75 1.41 -2.28
CA LEU A 78 12.60 2.46 -3.29
C LEU A 78 12.46 1.87 -4.70
N ASP A 79 13.35 0.95 -5.10
CA ASP A 79 13.24 0.25 -6.38
C ASP A 79 11.93 -0.52 -6.49
N ARG A 80 11.47 -1.16 -5.39
CA ARG A 80 10.18 -1.86 -5.39
C ARG A 80 9.00 -0.93 -5.68
N TYR A 81 8.95 0.26 -5.06
CA TYR A 81 7.91 1.25 -5.37
C TYR A 81 8.04 1.77 -6.80
N TYR A 82 9.26 2.08 -7.24
CA TYR A 82 9.52 2.58 -8.59
C TYR A 82 9.09 1.60 -9.68
N ARG A 83 9.46 0.32 -9.56
CA ARG A 83 9.09 -0.72 -10.51
C ARG A 83 7.60 -1.01 -10.48
N CYS A 84 6.98 -1.05 -9.30
CA CYS A 84 5.53 -1.16 -9.17
C CYS A 84 4.83 -0.01 -9.91
N ALA A 85 5.20 1.23 -9.62
CA ALA A 85 4.62 2.40 -10.29
C ALA A 85 4.81 2.37 -11.81
N LYS A 86 5.97 1.90 -12.29
CA LYS A 86 6.21 1.70 -13.73
C LYS A 86 5.35 0.61 -14.35
N GLU A 87 5.23 -0.54 -13.71
CA GLU A 87 4.42 -1.67 -14.21
C GLU A 87 2.96 -1.27 -14.38
N TYR A 88 2.44 -0.50 -13.42
CA TYR A 88 1.07 -0.02 -13.45
C TYR A 88 0.91 1.33 -14.17
N SER A 89 1.98 1.99 -14.66
CA SER A 89 1.92 3.30 -15.34
C SER A 89 1.31 4.42 -14.48
N ALA A 90 1.75 4.52 -13.22
CA ALA A 90 1.30 5.56 -12.30
C ALA A 90 2.05 6.89 -12.47
N ASP A 91 1.29 7.99 -12.44
CA ASP A 91 1.82 9.36 -12.42
C ASP A 91 1.96 9.90 -10.99
N ILE A 92 1.03 9.51 -10.10
CA ILE A 92 1.03 9.88 -8.68
C ILE A 92 1.00 8.60 -7.85
N ILE A 93 1.92 8.51 -6.89
CA ILE A 93 2.06 7.36 -5.99
C ILE A 93 1.61 7.76 -4.59
N VAL A 94 0.57 7.14 -4.08
CA VAL A 94 0.19 7.22 -2.67
C VAL A 94 0.86 6.08 -1.91
N ARG A 95 1.92 6.42 -1.16
CA ARG A 95 2.69 5.47 -0.35
C ARG A 95 1.95 5.12 0.94
N LEU A 96 1.59 3.86 1.14
CA LEU A 96 0.92 3.37 2.36
C LEU A 96 1.69 2.19 2.97
N THR A 97 1.80 2.14 4.29
CA THR A 97 2.38 0.99 5.00
C THR A 97 1.31 -0.02 5.40
N GLY A 98 1.58 -1.31 5.19
CA GLY A 98 0.68 -2.43 5.44
C GLY A 98 0.29 -2.66 6.91
N ASP A 99 0.70 -1.78 7.82
CA ASP A 99 0.46 -1.87 9.25
C ASP A 99 -0.45 -0.78 9.81
N CYS A 100 -1.09 -0.01 8.94
CA CYS A 100 -2.10 0.99 9.27
C CYS A 100 -3.50 0.55 8.79
N PRO A 101 -4.13 -0.48 9.38
CA PRO A 101 -5.40 -1.03 8.90
C PRO A 101 -6.61 -0.10 9.01
N LEU A 102 -6.49 1.00 9.76
CA LEU A 102 -7.58 1.93 10.06
C LEU A 102 -7.43 3.28 9.36
N LEU A 103 -6.60 3.35 8.32
CA LEU A 103 -6.35 4.59 7.57
C LEU A 103 -7.66 5.22 7.07
N ASP A 104 -7.77 6.55 7.14
CA ASP A 104 -8.97 7.27 6.72
C ASP A 104 -8.90 7.59 5.22
N PRO A 105 -9.82 7.07 4.38
CA PRO A 105 -9.87 7.39 2.95
C PRO A 105 -10.00 8.89 2.68
N VAL A 106 -10.69 9.65 3.55
CA VAL A 106 -10.87 11.10 3.37
C VAL A 106 -9.53 11.82 3.53
N LEU A 107 -8.63 11.32 4.38
CA LEU A 107 -7.29 11.89 4.52
C LEU A 107 -6.41 11.57 3.30
N ILE A 108 -6.60 10.41 2.66
CA ILE A 108 -5.94 10.10 1.38
C ILE A 108 -6.36 11.13 0.33
N ASP A 109 -7.67 11.28 0.12
CA ASP A 109 -8.26 12.21 -0.86
C ASP A 109 -7.74 13.63 -0.64
N ARG A 110 -7.82 14.13 0.61
CA ARG A 110 -7.30 15.46 0.96
C ARG A 110 -5.82 15.64 0.66
N THR A 111 -5.01 14.61 0.88
CA THR A 111 -3.56 14.68 0.61
C THR A 111 -3.28 14.70 -0.89
N ILE A 112 -4.03 13.91 -1.68
CA ILE A 112 -3.94 13.92 -3.16
C ILE A 112 -4.35 15.30 -3.70
N VAL A 113 -5.46 15.86 -3.20
CA VAL A 113 -5.93 17.20 -3.60
C VAL A 113 -4.88 18.26 -3.28
N LEU A 114 -4.33 18.25 -2.04
CA LEU A 114 -3.28 19.17 -1.63
C LEU A 114 -2.05 19.10 -2.55
N LEU A 115 -1.59 17.89 -2.89
CA LEU A 115 -0.46 17.69 -3.81
C LEU A 115 -0.74 18.35 -5.17
N LYS A 116 -1.92 18.07 -5.76
CA LYS A 116 -2.32 18.58 -7.07
C LYS A 116 -2.48 20.10 -7.09
N GLU A 117 -3.14 20.67 -6.08
CA GLU A 117 -3.42 22.12 -5.99
C GLU A 117 -2.15 22.92 -5.74
N SER A 118 -1.27 22.44 -4.85
CA SER A 118 0.01 23.09 -4.57
C SER A 118 1.03 22.92 -5.70
N LYS A 119 0.78 22.01 -6.65
CA LYS A 119 1.74 21.60 -7.69
C LYS A 119 3.10 21.18 -7.09
N ALA A 120 3.06 20.57 -5.91
CA ALA A 120 4.24 20.08 -5.22
C ALA A 120 4.67 18.71 -5.77
N ASP A 121 5.96 18.40 -5.63
CA ASP A 121 6.49 17.06 -5.95
C ASP A 121 6.16 16.03 -4.85
N PHE A 122 5.86 16.51 -3.63
CA PHE A 122 5.59 15.66 -2.46
C PHE A 122 4.62 16.32 -1.48
N ALA A 123 3.71 15.52 -0.92
CA ALA A 123 2.79 15.89 0.15
C ALA A 123 2.66 14.72 1.14
N ALA A 124 2.47 15.03 2.42
CA ALA A 124 2.32 14.03 3.47
C ALA A 124 1.32 14.48 4.53
N ASN A 125 0.69 13.52 5.20
CA ASN A 125 -0.20 13.74 6.34
C ASN A 125 0.51 13.58 7.70
N THR A 126 1.82 13.35 7.70
CA THR A 126 2.69 13.26 8.88
C THR A 126 3.93 14.14 8.70
N VAL A 127 4.42 14.76 9.79
CA VAL A 127 5.63 15.59 9.78
C VAL A 127 6.46 15.32 11.05
N PRO A 128 7.76 14.95 10.91
CA PRO A 128 8.41 14.58 9.66
C PRO A 128 7.80 13.27 9.10
N PRO A 129 7.85 13.06 7.78
CA PRO A 129 7.46 11.79 7.18
C PRO A 129 8.44 10.67 7.58
N ASP A 130 7.93 9.47 7.84
CA ASP A 130 8.71 8.26 8.23
C ASP A 130 9.47 7.59 7.07
#